data_AF-A0A835TDB4-F1
#
_entry.id   AF-A0A835TDB4-F1
#
_cell.length_a   1.000
_cell.length_b   1.000
_cell.length_c   1.000
_cell.angle_alpha   90.00
_cell.angle_beta   90.00
_cell.angle_gamma   90.00
#
_symmetry.space_group_name_H-M   'P 1'
#
loop_
_entity.id
_entity.type
_entity.pdbx_description
1 polymer ?
#
loop_
_entity_poly.entity_id
_entity_poly.type
_entity_poly.pdbx_seq_one_letter_code
_entity_poly.pdbx_strand_id
1 'polypeptide(L)'
;MADCPWRPTPKNLARWEKLENSDKFLHSSQARDGRLDCNYCGKGPLRIATVDHVHPLSRGGADSAANMVVSCTACNYAKGDKLLR
;
A
#
# COMPACT_ATOMS: atom_id res chain seq x y z
N MET A 1 14.45 -27.01 13.90
CA MET A 1 14.45 -25.55 13.73
C MET A 1 13.12 -25.21 13.08
N ALA A 2 12.21 -24.66 13.88
CA ALA A 2 10.77 -24.86 13.72
C ALA A 2 10.12 -23.94 12.66
N ASP A 3 9.16 -24.51 11.93
CA ASP A 3 8.10 -23.80 11.21
C ASP A 3 7.31 -22.93 12.18
N CYS A 4 7.75 -21.69 12.40
CA CYS A 4 6.96 -20.70 13.11
C CYS A 4 5.82 -20.26 12.17
N PRO A 5 4.54 -20.51 12.51
CA PRO A 5 3.42 -20.24 11.60
C PRO A 5 3.25 -18.75 11.26
N TRP A 6 3.93 -17.87 12.00
CA TRP A 6 3.91 -16.41 11.82
C TRP A 6 5.12 -15.87 11.03
N ARG A 7 6.03 -16.73 10.55
CA ARG A 7 7.17 -16.31 9.73
C ARG A 7 6.85 -16.44 8.23
N PRO A 8 7.41 -15.57 7.38
CA PRO A 8 7.36 -15.77 5.94
C PRO A 8 8.02 -17.10 5.56
N THR A 9 7.36 -17.81 4.66
CA THR A 9 7.88 -19.00 3.96
C THR A 9 8.47 -18.57 2.62
N PRO A 10 9.35 -19.37 2.01
CA PRO A 10 9.84 -19.08 0.65
C PRO A 10 8.71 -18.87 -0.38
N LYS A 11 7.56 -19.55 -0.20
CA LYS A 11 6.40 -19.44 -1.10
C LYS A 11 5.65 -18.12 -1.02
N ASN A 12 5.75 -17.40 0.10
CA ASN A 12 5.01 -16.15 0.29
C ASN A 12 5.93 -14.94 0.55
N LEU A 13 7.25 -15.11 0.56
CA LEU A 13 8.21 -14.04 0.85
C LEU A 13 7.93 -12.73 0.11
N ALA A 14 7.72 -12.79 -1.21
CA ALA A 14 7.40 -11.59 -2.01
C ALA A 14 6.12 -10.86 -1.56
N ARG A 15 5.11 -11.61 -1.09
CA ARG A 15 3.89 -11.02 -0.51
C ARG A 15 4.20 -10.31 0.80
N TRP A 16 5.07 -10.88 1.64
CA TRP A 16 5.48 -10.29 2.91
C TRP A 16 6.32 -9.03 2.70
N GLU A 17 7.30 -9.07 1.81
CA GLU A 17 8.11 -7.92 1.43
C GLU A 17 7.24 -6.74 0.98
N LYS A 18 6.21 -7.02 0.16
CA LYS A 18 5.24 -6.01 -0.28
C LYS A 18 4.44 -5.41 0.88
N LEU A 19 4.00 -6.25 1.83
CA LEU A 19 3.27 -5.78 3.02
C LEU A 19 4.17 -4.89 3.89
N GLU A 20 5.41 -5.31 4.11
CA GLU A 20 6.40 -4.51 4.85
C GLU A 20 6.70 -3.18 4.16
N ASN A 21 6.80 -3.17 2.83
CA ASN A 21 7.03 -1.94 2.07
C ASN A 21 5.84 -0.99 2.18
N SER A 22 4.61 -1.52 2.10
CA SER A 22 3.38 -0.76 2.27
C SER A 22 3.26 -0.15 3.68
N ASP A 23 3.61 -0.93 4.71
CA ASP A 23 3.64 -0.48 6.10
C ASP A 23 4.67 0.65 6.32
N LYS A 24 5.89 0.47 5.82
CA LYS A 24 6.95 1.50 5.86
C LYS A 24 6.50 2.78 5.16
N PHE A 25 5.82 2.66 4.02
CA PHE A 25 5.30 3.82 3.29
C PHE A 25 4.23 4.58 4.09
N LEU A 26 3.27 3.88 4.71
CA LEU A 26 2.22 4.50 5.53
C LEU A 26 2.82 5.17 6.77
N HIS A 27 3.72 4.49 7.47
CA HIS A 27 4.42 5.07 8.63
C HIS A 27 5.23 6.31 8.25
N SER A 28 5.97 6.27 7.14
CA SER A 28 6.72 7.43 6.65
C SER A 28 5.80 8.58 6.24
N SER A 29 4.70 8.29 5.56
CA SER A 29 3.72 9.30 5.15
C SER A 29 3.06 9.96 6.36
N GLN A 30 2.65 9.17 7.36
CA GLN A 30 2.08 9.70 8.60
C GLN A 30 3.09 10.53 9.39
N ALA A 31 4.35 10.10 9.48
CA ALA A 31 5.41 10.85 10.15
C ALA A 31 5.68 12.20 9.47
N ARG A 32 5.59 12.26 8.14
CA ARG A 32 5.82 13.47 7.34
C ARG A 32 4.63 14.44 7.39
N ASP A 33 3.41 13.93 7.21
CA ASP A 33 2.20 14.74 7.01
C ASP A 33 1.37 14.90 8.31
N GLY A 34 1.69 14.17 9.38
CA GLY A 34 0.98 14.16 10.67
C GLY A 34 -0.40 13.48 10.64
N ARG A 35 -0.91 13.17 9.45
CA ARG A 35 -2.20 12.51 9.21
C ARG A 35 -2.16 11.72 7.91
N LEU A 36 -3.13 10.81 7.74
CA LEU A 36 -3.30 10.02 6.52
C LEU A 36 -4.59 10.42 5.84
N ASP A 37 -4.51 11.16 4.74
CA ASP A 37 -5.66 11.53 3.92
C ASP A 37 -5.68 10.70 2.64
N CYS A 38 -6.87 10.39 2.12
CA CYS A 38 -6.99 9.71 0.84
C CYS A 38 -6.59 10.63 -0.32
N ASN A 39 -5.57 10.26 -1.10
CA ASN A 39 -5.14 11.01 -2.28
C ASN A 39 -6.20 11.10 -3.39
N TYR A 40 -7.22 10.24 -3.36
CA TYR A 40 -8.27 10.22 -4.39
C TYR A 40 -9.48 11.08 -4.04
N CYS A 41 -10.05 10.91 -2.85
CA CYS A 41 -11.26 11.63 -2.46
C CYS A 41 -11.02 12.77 -1.46
N GLY A 42 -9.78 12.96 -1.00
CA GLY A 42 -9.42 13.98 -0.01
C GLY A 42 -9.95 13.72 1.40
N LYS A 43 -10.68 12.62 1.63
CA LYS A 43 -11.20 12.29 2.97
C LYS A 43 -10.07 11.86 3.89
N GLY A 44 -10.06 12.40 5.09
CA GLY A 44 -9.20 12.00 6.19
C GLY A 44 -9.42 12.85 7.44
N PRO A 45 -8.72 12.56 8.55
CA PRO A 45 -7.74 11.48 8.69
C PRO A 45 -8.38 10.09 8.64
N LEU A 46 -7.79 9.19 7.85
CA LEU A 46 -8.21 7.80 7.73
C LEU A 46 -7.82 7.02 8.99
N ARG A 47 -8.79 6.34 9.61
CA ARG A 47 -8.51 5.38 10.69
C ARG A 47 -7.84 4.10 10.15
N ILE A 48 -8.24 3.70 8.95
CA ILE A 48 -7.68 2.57 8.22
C ILE A 48 -7.29 3.10 6.84
N ALA A 49 -5.98 3.22 6.62
CA ALA A 49 -5.41 3.60 5.35
C ALA A 49 -4.92 2.36 4.60
N THR A 50 -5.03 2.40 3.28
CA THR A 50 -4.43 1.40 2.38
C THR A 50 -3.44 2.09 1.46
N VAL A 51 -2.48 1.32 0.95
CA VAL A 51 -1.58 1.79 -0.11
C VAL A 51 -2.14 1.35 -1.45
N ASP A 52 -2.14 2.26 -2.41
CA ASP A 52 -2.43 1.95 -3.80
C ASP A 52 -1.25 2.33 -4.70
N HIS A 53 -1.08 1.59 -5.78
CA HIS A 53 -0.08 1.86 -6.81
C HIS A 53 -0.73 2.65 -7.94
N VAL A 54 -0.30 3.90 -8.13
CA VAL A 54 -0.84 4.80 -9.18
C VAL A 54 -0.82 4.11 -10.55
N HIS A 55 0.34 3.54 -10.91
CA HIS A 55 0.47 2.57 -11.98
C HIS A 55 0.44 1.15 -11.38
N PRO A 56 -0.60 0.34 -11.66
CA PRO A 56 -0.77 -0.98 -11.05
C PRO A 56 0.43 -1.91 -11.32
N LEU A 57 0.84 -2.67 -10.31
CA LEU A 57 1.94 -3.65 -10.46
C LEU A 57 1.63 -4.69 -11.55
N SER A 58 0.38 -5.13 -11.68
CA SER A 58 -0.06 -6.05 -12.73
C SER A 58 0.11 -5.51 -14.16
N ARG A 59 0.33 -4.20 -14.30
CA ARG A 59 0.55 -3.50 -15.57
C ARG A 59 1.99 -3.01 -15.71
N GLY A 60 2.94 -3.55 -14.92
CA GLY A 60 4.35 -3.19 -14.97
C GLY A 60 4.75 -2.01 -14.08
N GLY A 61 3.92 -1.64 -13.11
CA GLY A 61 4.24 -0.60 -12.13
C GLY A 61 5.33 -1.03 -11.17
N ALA A 62 6.11 -0.07 -10.68
CA ALA A 62 7.13 -0.32 -9.68
C ALA A 62 6.54 -0.26 -8.26
N ASP A 63 7.01 -1.14 -7.36
CA ASP A 63 6.70 -1.09 -5.94
C ASP A 63 7.63 -0.09 -5.21
N SER A 64 7.50 1.19 -5.56
CA SER A 64 8.35 2.27 -5.07
C SER A 64 7.52 3.40 -4.47
N ALA A 65 8.07 4.15 -3.51
CA ALA A 65 7.37 5.26 -2.87
C ALA A 65 6.86 6.31 -3.87
N ALA A 66 7.54 6.48 -5.01
CA ALA A 66 7.11 7.40 -6.08
C ALA A 66 5.84 6.94 -6.82
N ASN A 67 5.52 5.65 -6.78
CA ASN A 67 4.32 5.06 -7.39
C ASN A 67 3.24 4.70 -6.35
N MET A 68 3.50 4.93 -5.06
CA MET A 68 2.58 4.59 -3.97
C MET A 68 1.85 5.83 -3.46
N VAL A 69 0.57 5.68 -3.15
CA VAL A 69 -0.27 6.74 -2.56
C VAL A 69 -1.12 6.21 -1.42
N VAL A 70 -1.48 7.10 -0.48
CA VAL A 70 -2.42 6.79 0.59
C VAL A 70 -3.84 6.81 0.00
N SER A 71 -4.59 5.75 0.25
CA SER A 71 -5.96 5.62 -0.24
C SER A 71 -6.87 5.04 0.84
N CYS A 72 -8.15 5.40 0.80
CA CYS A 72 -9.16 4.68 1.58
C CYS A 72 -9.56 3.39 0.85
N THR A 73 -10.05 2.40 1.60
CA THR A 73 -10.45 1.09 1.05
C THR A 73 -11.45 1.22 -0.11
N ALA A 74 -12.41 2.15 -0.01
CA ALA A 74 -13.42 2.36 -1.04
C ALA A 74 -12.83 2.88 -2.36
N CYS A 75 -11.94 3.89 -2.29
CA CYS A 75 -11.29 4.43 -3.49
C CYS A 75 -10.31 3.43 -4.11
N ASN A 76 -9.53 2.74 -3.26
CA ASN A 76 -8.59 1.72 -3.72
C ASN A 76 -9.32 0.60 -4.46
N TYR A 77 -10.41 0.10 -3.90
CA TYR A 77 -11.25 -0.92 -4.54
C TYR A 77 -11.88 -0.43 -5.85
N ALA A 78 -12.39 0.82 -5.87
CA ALA A 78 -13.00 1.39 -7.08
C ALA A 78 -12.00 1.57 -8.24
N LYS A 79 -10.74 1.91 -7.92
CA LYS A 79 -9.66 2.02 -8.88
C LYS A 79 -9.23 0.64 -9.39
N GLY A 80 -8.93 -0.29 -8.48
CA GLY A 80 -8.44 -1.62 -8.85
C GLY A 80 -7.18 -1.55 -9.71
N ASP A 81 -7.17 -2.28 -10.82
CA ASP A 81 -6.05 -2.33 -11.78
C ASP A 81 -6.16 -1.26 -12.89
N LYS A 82 -7.03 -0.25 -12.74
CA LYS A 82 -7.17 0.82 -13.73
C LYS A 82 -6.00 1.79 -13.61
N LEU A 83 -5.50 2.24 -14.76
CA LEU A 83 -4.63 3.40 -14.83
C LEU A 83 -5.46 4.66 -14.54
N LEU A 84 -4.87 5.60 -13.79
CA LEU A 84 -5.42 6.94 -13.69
C LEU A 84 -5.41 7.55 -15.10
N ARG A 85 -6.59 7.96 -15.59
CA ARG A 85 -6.73 8.68 -16.85
C ARG A 85 -6.46 10.16 -16.64
#